data_AF-A0A6G3Q0A9-F1
#
_entry.id   AF-A0A6G3Q0A9-F1
#
_cell.length_a   1.000
_cell.length_b   1.000
_cell.length_c   1.000
_cell.angle_alpha   90.00
_cell.angle_beta   90.00
_cell.angle_gamma   90.00
#
_symmetry.space_group_name_H-M   'P 1'
#
loop_
_entity.id
_entity.type
_entity.pdbx_description
1 polymer ?
#
loop_
_entity_poly.entity_id
_entity_poly.type
_entity_poly.pdbx_seq_one_letter_code
_entity_poly.pdbx_strand_id
1 'polypeptide(L)'
;MRLCTYVTTTVTVTATMTAALLASPGALAATASAHAHAATCATTPTDRAFPLTTRIHGGPAAYEAGGEHRTWRLDLTNNTARTCTDIHPVLVLVDERRALTTAQPRLEFYDEHRPRPYPVRFEATDADETIGVFDGDGFPGFTVGPGRTVSVRVRLAIGAGAVANDVVANAAVVQRHAGDGDWVGQSNDYRFRVVAPALALAPTSTSTSTSADAYPASSAGPVPGVPDGLPPHIGELAGTGGHDTALRLAGIALALMLTGGGMMLLARLRPVGRT
;
A
#
# COMPACT_ATOMS: atom_id res chain seq x y z
N MET A 1 -21.25 3.79 -60.33
CA MET A 1 -22.37 4.74 -60.30
C MET A 1 -23.62 4.06 -59.76
N ARG A 2 -24.11 4.49 -58.58
CA ARG A 2 -25.53 4.48 -58.18
C ARG A 2 -25.63 5.14 -56.80
N LEU A 3 -26.27 6.29 -56.73
CA LEU A 3 -26.53 7.00 -55.48
C LEU A 3 -27.70 6.30 -54.76
N CYS A 4 -27.58 6.07 -53.45
CA CYS A 4 -28.72 5.80 -52.59
C CYS A 4 -29.01 7.04 -51.75
N THR A 5 -29.99 7.82 -52.22
CA THR A 5 -30.53 9.00 -51.55
C THR A 5 -31.12 8.62 -50.19
N TYR A 6 -30.65 9.26 -49.11
CA TYR A 6 -31.37 9.24 -47.83
C TYR A 6 -32.12 10.56 -47.63
N VAL A 7 -33.42 10.44 -47.41
CA VAL A 7 -34.38 11.54 -47.38
C VAL A 7 -34.31 12.26 -46.04
N THR A 8 -34.13 13.58 -46.08
CA THR A 8 -34.14 14.45 -44.91
C THR A 8 -35.58 14.80 -44.51
N THR A 9 -36.08 14.25 -43.41
CA THR A 9 -37.41 14.60 -42.85
C THR A 9 -37.27 15.59 -41.70
N THR A 10 -37.39 16.88 -42.00
CA THR A 10 -37.53 17.94 -40.99
C THR A 10 -38.96 17.95 -40.43
N VAL A 11 -39.11 17.66 -39.13
CA VAL A 11 -40.39 17.80 -38.43
C VAL A 11 -40.45 19.16 -37.73
N THR A 12 -41.23 20.09 -38.27
CA THR A 12 -41.53 21.38 -37.62
C THR A 12 -42.68 21.20 -36.63
N VAL A 13 -42.40 21.38 -35.33
CA VAL A 13 -43.43 21.42 -34.29
C VAL A 13 -43.70 22.88 -33.90
N THR A 14 -44.79 23.44 -34.40
CA THR A 14 -45.31 24.73 -33.94
C THR A 14 -46.16 24.56 -32.69
N ALA A 15 -45.60 24.88 -31.53
CA ALA A 15 -46.33 24.93 -30.27
C ALA A 15 -46.68 26.39 -29.90
N THR A 16 -47.92 26.80 -30.13
CA THR A 16 -48.45 28.08 -29.64
C THR A 16 -48.79 27.95 -28.15
N MET A 17 -48.01 28.58 -27.27
CA MET A 17 -48.35 28.77 -25.86
C MET A 17 -48.62 30.24 -25.56
N THR A 18 -49.90 30.58 -25.41
CA THR A 18 -50.35 31.80 -24.73
C THR A 18 -50.29 31.57 -23.22
N ALA A 19 -49.42 32.31 -22.52
CA ALA A 19 -49.38 32.34 -21.06
C ALA A 19 -49.48 33.79 -20.58
N ALA A 20 -50.44 34.07 -19.71
CA ALA A 20 -50.74 35.42 -19.23
C ALA A 20 -49.70 35.91 -18.22
N LEU A 21 -49.38 37.21 -18.25
CA LEU A 21 -48.58 37.85 -17.22
C LEU A 21 -49.39 38.00 -15.93
N LEU A 22 -48.93 37.37 -14.85
CA LEU A 22 -49.21 37.80 -13.48
C LEU A 22 -47.86 37.99 -12.77
N ALA A 23 -47.51 39.25 -12.52
CA ALA A 23 -46.26 39.61 -11.88
C ALA A 23 -46.40 39.49 -10.35
N SER A 24 -45.67 38.55 -9.76
CA SER A 24 -45.53 38.40 -8.32
C SER A 24 -44.08 38.70 -7.89
N PRO A 25 -43.81 39.78 -7.13
CA PRO A 25 -42.47 40.05 -6.61
C PRO A 25 -42.18 39.15 -5.38
N GLY A 26 -41.95 37.86 -5.64
CA GLY A 26 -41.76 36.84 -4.62
C GLY A 26 -40.40 36.15 -4.73
N ALA A 27 -39.39 36.73 -4.05
CA ALA A 27 -38.11 36.12 -3.68
C ALA A 27 -37.54 35.04 -4.63
N LEU A 28 -36.72 35.47 -5.61
CA LEU A 28 -35.67 34.64 -6.19
C LEU A 28 -34.58 34.37 -5.13
N ALA A 29 -34.91 33.57 -4.13
CA ALA A 29 -33.92 32.84 -3.35
C ALA A 29 -33.36 31.75 -4.26
N ALA A 30 -32.47 32.14 -5.17
CA ALA A 30 -31.60 31.20 -5.83
C ALA A 30 -30.83 30.47 -4.73
N THR A 31 -31.23 29.22 -4.46
CA THR A 31 -30.36 28.28 -3.78
C THR A 31 -29.20 28.03 -4.73
N ALA A 32 -28.21 28.93 -4.67
CA ALA A 32 -26.86 28.61 -5.06
C ALA A 32 -26.51 27.39 -4.23
N SER A 33 -26.61 26.22 -4.86
CA SER A 33 -25.96 25.01 -4.40
C SER A 33 -24.47 25.29 -4.48
N ALA A 34 -23.99 26.00 -3.45
CA ALA A 34 -22.61 25.98 -3.04
C ALA A 34 -22.30 24.49 -2.90
N HIS A 35 -21.68 23.95 -3.95
CA HIS A 35 -20.87 22.77 -3.81
C HIS A 35 -19.80 23.24 -2.83
N ALA A 36 -20.07 23.01 -1.55
CA ALA A 36 -19.11 23.26 -0.51
C ALA A 36 -17.95 22.35 -0.87
N HIS A 37 -16.92 22.94 -1.50
CA HIS A 37 -15.66 22.24 -1.75
C HIS A 37 -15.30 21.61 -0.43
N ALA A 38 -15.31 20.27 -0.39
CA ALA A 38 -15.12 19.52 0.83
C ALA A 38 -13.84 20.06 1.48
N ALA A 39 -13.91 20.40 2.76
CA ALA A 39 -12.84 21.16 3.40
C ALA A 39 -11.53 20.37 3.30
N THR A 40 -10.63 20.82 2.41
CA THR A 40 -9.40 20.12 2.13
C THR A 40 -8.45 20.27 3.34
N CYS A 41 -7.58 19.29 3.52
CA CYS A 41 -6.45 19.34 4.44
C CYS A 41 -5.54 20.54 4.14
N ALA A 42 -5.53 21.01 2.88
CA ALA A 42 -4.75 22.16 2.49
C ALA A 42 -5.22 23.42 3.24
N THR A 43 -4.26 24.04 3.93
CA THR A 43 -4.31 25.48 4.19
C THR A 43 -3.62 26.18 3.02
N THR A 44 -3.91 27.47 2.82
CA THR A 44 -3.36 28.31 1.74
C THR A 44 -1.86 28.06 1.55
N PRO A 45 -1.33 28.00 0.31
CA PRO A 45 0.01 27.47 0.05
C PRO A 45 1.10 28.15 0.90
N THR A 46 1.59 27.43 1.89
CA THR A 46 2.85 27.72 2.57
C THR A 46 3.84 26.67 2.09
N ASP A 47 4.81 27.13 1.30
CA ASP A 47 5.53 26.30 0.34
C ASP A 47 6.17 25.01 0.90
N ARG A 48 6.01 23.93 0.12
CA ARG A 48 6.77 22.65 0.15
C ARG A 48 6.51 21.64 1.27
N ALA A 49 5.73 21.94 2.31
CA ALA A 49 5.41 20.95 3.36
C ALA A 49 4.05 20.26 3.12
N PHE A 50 4.02 18.93 3.16
CA PHE A 50 2.77 18.17 3.13
C PHE A 50 1.93 18.41 4.41
N PRO A 51 0.59 18.57 4.30
CA PRO A 51 -0.31 18.68 5.46
C PRO A 51 -0.19 17.53 6.48
N LEU A 52 0.01 16.30 6.01
CA LEU A 52 0.19 15.10 6.82
C LEU A 52 1.64 14.62 6.80
N THR A 53 2.35 14.79 7.91
CA THR A 53 3.61 14.06 8.14
C THR A 53 3.29 12.58 8.27
N THR A 54 3.83 11.77 7.38
CA THR A 54 3.58 10.33 7.35
C THR A 54 4.85 9.56 7.72
N ARG A 55 4.74 8.50 8.51
CA ARG A 55 5.90 7.68 8.89
C ARG A 55 5.57 6.20 8.94
N ILE A 56 6.42 5.38 8.32
CA ILE A 56 6.39 3.92 8.41
C ILE A 56 7.44 3.46 9.42
N HIS A 57 7.06 2.61 10.38
CA HIS A 57 8.00 2.05 11.37
C HIS A 57 7.50 0.73 12.01
N GLY A 58 8.35 0.14 12.88
CA GLY A 58 8.01 -1.01 13.73
C GLY A 58 7.99 -2.39 13.06
N GLY A 59 8.12 -2.46 11.73
CA GLY A 59 8.20 -3.73 11.00
C GLY A 59 9.57 -4.43 11.06
N PRO A 60 9.67 -5.67 10.58
CA PRO A 60 10.94 -6.41 10.49
C PRO A 60 11.75 -6.04 9.24
N ALA A 61 13.08 -6.05 9.36
CA ALA A 61 14.00 -5.86 8.23
C ALA A 61 14.01 -7.03 7.22
N ALA A 62 13.30 -8.13 7.49
CA ALA A 62 13.22 -9.28 6.59
C ALA A 62 11.84 -9.98 6.66
N TYR A 63 11.39 -10.48 5.51
CA TYR A 63 10.21 -11.31 5.31
C TYR A 63 10.62 -12.60 4.58
N GLU A 64 10.20 -13.75 5.09
CA GLU A 64 10.36 -15.02 4.39
C GLU A 64 9.32 -15.15 3.26
N ALA A 65 9.75 -15.60 2.08
CA ALA A 65 8.83 -15.92 0.99
C ALA A 65 7.96 -17.13 1.35
N GLY A 66 6.65 -16.91 1.49
CA GLY A 66 5.69 -17.88 2.03
C GLY A 66 5.45 -17.75 3.53
N GLY A 67 6.07 -16.77 4.19
CA GLY A 67 5.98 -16.55 5.63
C GLY A 67 4.67 -15.93 6.10
N GLU A 68 4.55 -15.87 7.43
CA GLU A 68 3.40 -15.32 8.15
C GLU A 68 3.35 -13.79 8.18
N HIS A 69 2.18 -13.24 8.51
CA HIS A 69 1.98 -11.80 8.61
C HIS A 69 2.83 -11.15 9.70
N ARG A 70 3.64 -10.17 9.32
CA ARG A 70 4.43 -9.33 10.23
C ARG A 70 3.77 -7.96 10.34
N THR A 71 3.74 -7.41 11.56
CA THR A 71 3.02 -6.17 11.87
C THR A 71 3.97 -4.97 11.84
N TRP A 72 3.48 -3.84 11.38
CA TRP A 72 4.15 -2.55 11.26
C TRP A 72 3.13 -1.42 11.43
N ARG A 73 3.60 -0.18 11.58
CA ARG A 73 2.76 1.00 11.84
C ARG A 73 2.97 2.05 10.76
N LEU A 74 1.86 2.65 10.35
CA LEU A 74 1.82 3.84 9.49
C LEU A 74 1.21 4.98 10.31
N ASP A 75 2.05 5.92 10.73
CA ASP A 75 1.61 7.11 11.45
C ASP A 75 1.21 8.21 10.46
N LEU A 76 0.03 8.78 10.64
CA LEU A 76 -0.53 9.91 9.90
C LEU A 76 -0.68 11.08 10.88
N THR A 77 0.25 12.03 10.86
CA THR A 77 0.26 13.19 11.76
C THR A 77 -0.18 14.44 11.03
N ASN A 78 -1.31 15.02 11.45
CA ASN A 78 -1.85 16.25 10.86
C ASN A 78 -1.20 17.48 11.48
N ASN A 79 -0.41 18.20 10.68
CA ASN A 79 0.33 19.39 11.10
C ASN A 79 -0.51 20.69 10.98
N THR A 80 -1.78 20.58 10.59
CA THR A 80 -2.64 21.74 10.31
C THR A 80 -3.60 22.03 11.47
N ALA A 81 -4.26 23.20 11.40
CA ALA A 81 -5.31 23.61 12.33
C ALA A 81 -6.72 23.10 11.96
N ARG A 82 -6.86 22.28 10.91
CA ARG A 82 -8.15 21.71 10.46
C ARG A 82 -8.15 20.19 10.60
N THR A 83 -9.33 19.59 10.72
CA THR A 83 -9.48 18.13 10.65
C THR A 83 -9.32 17.66 9.21
N CYS A 84 -8.48 16.66 9.00
CA CYS A 84 -8.36 15.94 7.74
C CYS A 84 -9.32 14.74 7.74
N THR A 85 -10.17 14.62 6.73
CA THR A 85 -11.12 13.50 6.53
C THR A 85 -10.91 12.88 5.14
N ASP A 86 -11.45 11.68 4.91
CA ASP A 86 -11.36 10.98 3.62
C ASP A 86 -9.90 10.69 3.20
N ILE A 87 -9.09 10.28 4.17
CA ILE A 87 -7.65 10.04 4.00
C ILE A 87 -7.38 8.58 3.65
N HIS A 88 -6.87 8.34 2.44
CA HIS A 88 -6.53 7.04 1.89
C HIS A 88 -5.03 6.95 1.59
N PRO A 89 -4.25 6.26 2.45
CA PRO A 89 -2.90 5.85 2.12
C PRO A 89 -2.83 4.93 0.89
N VAL A 90 -1.79 5.09 0.09
CA VAL A 90 -1.43 4.20 -1.02
C VAL A 90 -0.02 3.70 -0.73
N LEU A 91 0.11 2.41 -0.42
CA LEU A 91 1.43 1.80 -0.23
C LEU A 91 2.01 1.41 -1.58
N VAL A 92 3.22 1.88 -1.86
CA VAL A 92 4.03 1.52 -3.02
C VAL A 92 5.12 0.55 -2.57
N LEU A 93 5.22 -0.60 -3.22
CA LEU A 93 6.31 -1.56 -3.06
C LEU A 93 7.16 -1.58 -4.32
N VAL A 94 8.46 -1.32 -4.16
CA VAL A 94 9.47 -1.37 -5.23
C VAL A 94 10.52 -2.39 -4.85
N ASP A 95 10.56 -3.52 -5.55
CA ASP A 95 11.57 -4.56 -5.36
C ASP A 95 12.75 -4.37 -6.31
N GLU A 96 13.98 -4.63 -5.86
CA GLU A 96 15.22 -4.43 -6.61
C GLU A 96 15.22 -5.12 -7.99
N ARG A 97 14.49 -6.24 -8.13
CA ARG A 97 14.55 -7.12 -9.31
C ARG A 97 13.34 -7.02 -10.22
N ARG A 98 12.37 -6.15 -9.89
CA ARG A 98 11.07 -6.05 -10.59
C ARG A 98 10.38 -7.40 -10.75
N ALA A 99 10.45 -8.22 -9.70
CA ALA A 99 10.00 -9.60 -9.69
C ALA A 99 8.87 -9.86 -8.67
N LEU A 100 8.49 -8.88 -7.85
CA LEU A 100 7.36 -8.99 -6.93
C LEU A 100 6.05 -8.84 -7.72
N THR A 101 5.25 -9.91 -7.76
CA THR A 101 3.96 -9.91 -8.45
C THR A 101 2.83 -9.47 -7.51
N THR A 102 1.76 -8.89 -8.04
CA THR A 102 0.62 -8.36 -7.26
C THR A 102 -0.09 -9.37 -6.36
N ALA A 103 0.03 -10.68 -6.65
CA ALA A 103 -0.55 -11.75 -5.85
C ALA A 103 0.33 -12.17 -4.65
N GLN A 104 1.61 -11.79 -4.61
CA GLN A 104 2.55 -12.17 -3.56
C GLN A 104 2.43 -11.32 -2.29
N PRO A 105 2.42 -9.98 -2.31
CA PRO A 105 2.23 -9.19 -1.10
C PRO A 105 0.77 -9.31 -0.64
N ARG A 106 0.56 -9.80 0.57
CA ARG A 106 -0.74 -9.86 1.24
C ARG A 106 -0.72 -8.82 2.35
N LEU A 107 -1.48 -7.75 2.18
CA LEU A 107 -1.53 -6.65 3.15
C LEU A 107 -2.92 -6.48 3.76
N GLU A 108 -2.93 -6.27 5.06
CA GLU A 108 -4.10 -5.99 5.89
C GLU A 108 -3.86 -4.70 6.67
N PHE A 109 -4.82 -3.76 6.68
CA PHE A 109 -4.82 -2.63 7.61
C PHE A 109 -6.01 -2.68 8.57
N TYR A 110 -5.87 -2.05 9.73
CA TYR A 110 -6.93 -1.93 10.72
C TYR A 110 -7.40 -0.49 10.87
N ASP A 111 -8.72 -0.34 10.93
CA ASP A 111 -9.42 0.81 11.46
C ASP A 111 -9.85 0.51 12.91
N GLU A 112 -9.78 1.49 13.80
CA GLU A 112 -10.15 1.33 15.21
C GLU A 112 -11.66 1.11 15.38
N HIS A 113 -12.48 1.55 14.41
CA HIS A 113 -13.94 1.37 14.41
C HIS A 113 -14.38 -0.03 13.93
N ARG A 114 -13.47 -0.90 13.48
CA ARG A 114 -13.79 -2.22 12.91
C ARG A 114 -12.94 -3.35 13.50
N PRO A 115 -13.54 -4.45 14.02
CA PRO A 115 -12.79 -5.54 14.63
C PRO A 115 -12.03 -6.41 13.62
N ARG A 116 -12.41 -6.40 12.33
CA ARG A 116 -11.76 -7.13 11.25
C ARG A 116 -10.92 -6.18 10.39
N PRO A 117 -9.71 -6.59 9.95
CA PRO A 117 -8.91 -5.78 9.04
C PRO A 117 -9.56 -5.65 7.67
N TYR A 118 -9.14 -4.63 6.93
CA TYR A 118 -9.39 -4.47 5.50
C TYR A 118 -8.24 -5.10 4.72
N PRO A 119 -8.50 -6.07 3.82
CA PRO A 119 -7.49 -6.58 2.92
C PRO A 119 -7.24 -5.58 1.78
N VAL A 120 -5.98 -5.30 1.50
CA VAL A 120 -5.58 -4.43 0.38
C VAL A 120 -5.37 -5.25 -0.87
N ARG A 121 -5.89 -4.74 -1.99
CA ARG A 121 -5.60 -5.26 -3.32
C ARG A 121 -4.40 -4.51 -3.89
N PHE A 122 -3.52 -5.28 -4.53
CA PHE A 122 -2.34 -4.73 -5.18
C PHE A 122 -2.50 -4.74 -6.69
N GLU A 123 -2.04 -3.68 -7.33
CA GLU A 123 -1.99 -3.47 -8.77
C GLU A 123 -0.54 -3.19 -9.19
N ALA A 124 -0.20 -3.49 -10.44
CA ALA A 124 1.11 -3.19 -11.00
C ALA A 124 1.05 -1.88 -11.79
N THR A 125 2.10 -1.07 -11.71
CA THR A 125 2.28 0.12 -12.56
C THR A 125 3.20 -0.21 -13.73
N ASP A 126 3.15 0.59 -14.80
CA ASP A 126 4.07 0.49 -15.95
C ASP A 126 5.55 0.75 -15.57
N ALA A 127 5.81 1.23 -14.35
CA ALA A 127 7.14 1.43 -13.79
C ALA A 127 7.61 0.25 -12.90
N ASP A 128 6.99 -0.93 -13.05
CA ASP A 128 7.22 -2.15 -12.27
C ASP A 128 7.06 -1.96 -10.75
N GLU A 129 6.14 -1.10 -10.32
CA GLU A 129 5.81 -0.89 -8.91
C GLU A 129 4.55 -1.66 -8.53
N THR A 130 4.52 -2.22 -7.33
CA THR A 130 3.32 -2.91 -6.81
C THR A 130 2.62 -2.00 -5.80
N ILE A 131 1.49 -1.39 -6.20
CA ILE A 131 0.76 -0.39 -5.42
C ILE A 131 -0.50 -0.95 -4.78
N GLY A 132 -0.79 -0.57 -3.54
CA GLY A 132 -1.93 -1.06 -2.78
C GLY A 132 -2.63 0.07 -2.01
N VAL A 133 -3.87 0.38 -2.39
CA VAL A 133 -4.68 1.44 -1.78
C VAL A 133 -5.32 0.94 -0.48
N PHE A 134 -5.23 1.73 0.59
CA PHE A 134 -5.92 1.48 1.85
C PHE A 134 -7.38 1.92 1.67
N ASP A 135 -8.17 1.05 1.04
CA ASP A 135 -9.60 1.19 0.80
C ASP A 135 -10.32 -0.15 1.05
N GLY A 136 -11.64 -0.14 0.98
CA GLY A 136 -12.46 -1.35 1.05
C GLY A 136 -13.92 -1.06 1.41
N ASP A 137 -14.80 -2.05 1.21
CA ASP A 137 -16.24 -1.89 1.40
C ASP A 137 -16.59 -1.29 2.78
N GLY A 138 -17.15 -0.08 2.77
CA GLY A 138 -17.54 0.66 3.97
C GLY A 138 -16.39 1.29 4.76
N PHE A 139 -15.20 1.46 4.18
CA PHE A 139 -14.13 2.29 4.74
C PHE A 139 -14.28 3.75 4.25
N PRO A 140 -14.49 4.74 5.15
CA PRO A 140 -14.72 6.14 4.76
C PRO A 140 -13.42 6.98 4.68
N GLY A 141 -12.27 6.34 4.56
CA GLY A 141 -10.96 6.97 4.79
C GLY A 141 -10.68 7.24 6.27
N PHE A 142 -9.41 7.47 6.62
CA PHE A 142 -9.05 7.88 7.98
C PHE A 142 -9.46 9.34 8.24
N THR A 143 -9.75 9.64 9.51
CA THR A 143 -9.94 11.02 9.99
C THR A 143 -8.85 11.38 10.98
N VAL A 144 -8.08 12.42 10.69
CA VAL A 144 -6.95 12.89 11.52
C VAL A 144 -7.25 14.31 12.00
N GLY A 145 -7.55 14.46 13.30
CA GLY A 145 -7.81 15.76 13.93
C GLY A 145 -6.58 16.69 13.89
N PRO A 146 -6.77 18.01 14.06
CA PRO A 146 -5.68 18.99 14.01
C PRO A 146 -4.63 18.73 15.11
N GLY A 147 -3.35 18.70 14.75
CA GLY A 147 -2.25 18.38 15.66
C GLY A 147 -2.25 16.95 16.19
N ARG A 148 -3.06 16.02 15.62
CA ARG A 148 -3.16 14.63 16.07
C ARG A 148 -2.42 13.68 15.14
N THR A 149 -2.00 12.56 15.72
CA THR A 149 -1.50 11.39 14.98
C THR A 149 -2.54 10.28 15.06
N VAL A 150 -2.97 9.77 13.90
CA VAL A 150 -3.58 8.43 13.78
C VAL A 150 -2.46 7.47 13.46
N SER A 151 -2.33 6.40 14.24
CA SER A 151 -1.31 5.37 14.01
C SER A 151 -2.03 4.11 13.54
N VAL A 152 -1.94 3.84 12.24
CA VAL A 152 -2.62 2.72 11.57
C VAL A 152 -1.83 1.44 11.80
N ARG A 153 -2.49 0.35 12.20
CA ARG A 153 -1.84 -0.96 12.31
C ARG A 153 -1.93 -1.63 10.94
N VAL A 154 -0.80 -2.06 10.43
CA VAL A 154 -0.67 -2.73 9.13
C VAL A 154 -0.01 -4.07 9.36
N ARG A 155 -0.35 -5.07 8.56
CA ARG A 155 0.33 -6.37 8.50
C ARG A 155 0.60 -6.70 7.06
N LEU A 156 1.81 -7.15 6.78
CA LEU A 156 2.24 -7.63 5.47
C LEU A 156 2.69 -9.08 5.60
N ALA A 157 2.41 -9.90 4.61
CA ALA A 157 3.07 -11.18 4.37
C ALA A 157 3.53 -11.24 2.91
N ILE A 158 4.63 -11.92 2.65
CA ILE A 158 5.12 -12.16 1.28
C ILE A 158 4.81 -13.61 0.91
N GLY A 159 4.12 -13.80 -0.22
CA GLY A 159 3.70 -15.10 -0.72
C GLY A 159 4.87 -16.01 -1.10
N ALA A 160 4.59 -17.32 -1.16
CA ALA A 160 5.57 -18.31 -1.60
C ALA A 160 6.00 -18.04 -3.06
N GLY A 161 7.26 -18.37 -3.37
CA GLY A 161 7.82 -18.15 -4.71
C GLY A 161 8.19 -16.69 -5.03
N ALA A 162 8.04 -15.76 -4.09
CA ALA A 162 8.66 -14.44 -4.22
C ALA A 162 10.19 -14.58 -4.28
N VAL A 163 10.82 -13.86 -5.21
CA VAL A 163 12.28 -13.90 -5.40
C VAL A 163 12.97 -13.21 -4.22
N ALA A 164 14.09 -13.76 -3.75
CA ALA A 164 14.85 -13.15 -2.67
C ALA A 164 15.63 -11.91 -3.19
N ASN A 165 15.30 -10.74 -2.66
CA ASN A 165 15.91 -9.44 -2.97
C ASN A 165 15.52 -8.36 -1.93
N ASP A 166 16.05 -7.15 -2.09
CA ASP A 166 15.69 -6.00 -1.27
C ASP A 166 14.45 -5.26 -1.83
N VAL A 167 13.59 -4.78 -0.93
CA VAL A 167 12.33 -4.07 -1.24
C VAL A 167 12.29 -2.75 -0.47
N VAL A 168 11.89 -1.69 -1.17
CA VAL A 168 11.55 -0.39 -0.57
C VAL A 168 10.03 -0.24 -0.56
N ALA A 169 9.48 0.02 0.62
CA ALA A 169 8.10 0.43 0.81
C ALA A 169 8.03 1.93 1.09
N ASN A 170 7.12 2.62 0.40
CA ASN A 170 6.75 4.01 0.67
C ASN A 170 5.22 4.11 0.74
N ALA A 171 4.67 5.10 1.44
CA ALA A 171 3.24 5.41 1.41
C ALA A 171 3.03 6.86 0.96
N ALA A 172 2.37 7.03 -0.18
CA ALA A 172 1.70 8.28 -0.51
C ALA A 172 0.37 8.35 0.26
N VAL A 173 -0.12 9.55 0.56
CA VAL A 173 -1.36 9.75 1.31
C VAL A 173 -2.23 10.71 0.54
N VAL A 174 -3.35 10.20 0.03
CA VAL A 174 -4.32 10.97 -0.76
C VAL A 174 -5.49 11.34 0.13
N GLN A 175 -5.92 12.60 0.06
CA GLN A 175 -7.25 12.98 0.51
C GLN A 175 -8.20 12.89 -0.69
N ARG A 176 -9.22 12.04 -0.60
CA ARG A 176 -10.19 11.92 -1.70
C ARG A 176 -11.27 12.97 -1.58
N HIS A 177 -11.75 13.40 -2.74
CA HIS A 177 -12.88 14.30 -2.93
C HIS A 177 -13.76 13.76 -4.05
N ALA A 178 -14.92 14.37 -4.29
CA ALA A 178 -15.92 13.82 -5.22
C ALA A 178 -15.43 13.82 -6.67
N GLY A 179 -14.83 12.69 -7.09
CA GLY A 179 -14.25 12.48 -8.43
C GLY A 179 -12.76 12.82 -8.57
N ASP A 180 -12.07 13.19 -7.48
CA ASP A 180 -10.68 13.69 -7.51
C ASP A 180 -9.93 13.36 -6.19
N GLY A 181 -8.66 13.73 -6.05
CA GLY A 181 -7.94 13.63 -4.78
C GLY A 181 -6.64 14.42 -4.70
N ASP A 182 -6.44 15.09 -3.56
CA ASP A 182 -5.23 15.86 -3.25
C ASP A 182 -4.14 14.96 -2.65
N TRP A 183 -2.90 15.10 -3.10
CA TRP A 183 -1.75 14.46 -2.44
C TRP A 183 -1.33 15.26 -1.20
N VAL A 184 -1.62 14.73 0.00
CA VAL A 184 -1.51 15.45 1.28
C VAL A 184 -0.43 14.93 2.22
N GLY A 185 0.31 13.87 1.85
CA GLY A 185 1.37 13.29 2.68
C GLY A 185 2.21 12.24 1.96
N GLN A 186 3.47 12.09 2.38
CA GLN A 186 4.35 11.01 1.92
C GLN A 186 5.18 10.49 3.10
N SER A 187 5.43 9.17 3.14
CA SER A 187 6.28 8.55 4.16
C SER A 187 7.78 8.63 3.86
N ASN A 188 8.58 8.31 4.88
CA ASN A 188 9.93 7.82 4.67
C ASN A 188 9.95 6.52 3.84
N ASP A 189 11.10 6.24 3.22
CA ASP A 189 11.45 4.89 2.78
C ASP A 189 11.49 3.93 3.96
N TYR A 190 10.88 2.76 3.81
CA TYR A 190 11.01 1.63 4.71
C TYR A 190 11.59 0.44 3.95
N ARG A 191 12.74 -0.07 4.40
CA ARG A 191 13.51 -1.09 3.65
C ARG A 191 13.43 -2.44 4.36
N PHE A 192 13.15 -3.50 3.61
CA PHE A 192 13.19 -4.87 4.07
C PHE A 192 13.68 -5.81 2.97
N ARG A 193 14.14 -7.00 3.35
CA ARG A 193 14.53 -8.05 2.41
C ARG A 193 13.47 -9.14 2.31
N VAL A 194 13.18 -9.61 1.10
CA VAL A 194 12.57 -10.93 0.88
C VAL A 194 13.69 -11.96 0.96
N VAL A 195 13.57 -12.92 1.88
CA VAL A 195 14.52 -14.03 2.01
C VAL A 195 13.87 -15.35 1.58
N ALA A 196 14.70 -16.30 1.16
CA ALA A 196 14.26 -17.67 0.91
C ALA A 196 13.57 -18.25 2.17
N PRO A 197 12.56 -19.12 2.03
CA PRO A 197 11.92 -19.76 3.18
C PRO A 197 12.97 -20.53 3.99
N ALA A 198 12.84 -20.47 5.32
CA ALA A 198 13.67 -21.29 6.19
C ALA A 198 13.43 -22.78 5.86
N LEU A 199 14.45 -23.45 5.32
CA LEU A 199 14.39 -24.90 5.17
C LEU A 199 14.29 -25.50 6.58
N ALA A 200 13.12 -26.08 6.89
CA ALA A 200 12.93 -26.87 8.09
C ALA A 200 13.87 -28.08 8.01
N LEU A 201 15.06 -27.93 8.61
CA LEU A 201 15.98 -29.04 8.83
C LEU A 201 15.23 -30.07 9.68
N ALA A 202 14.77 -31.13 9.03
CA ALA A 202 14.26 -32.28 9.73
C ALA A 202 15.34 -32.73 10.72
N PRO A 203 15.00 -33.07 11.98
CA PRO A 203 15.99 -33.56 12.91
C PRO A 203 16.59 -34.83 12.33
N THR A 204 17.85 -34.75 11.89
CA THR A 204 18.59 -35.91 11.41
C THR A 204 18.79 -36.80 12.62
N SER A 205 17.94 -37.81 12.77
CA SER A 205 18.11 -38.86 13.76
C SER A 205 19.43 -39.56 13.49
N THR A 206 20.49 -39.15 14.19
CA THR A 206 21.78 -39.83 14.20
C THR A 206 21.58 -41.18 14.86
N SER A 207 21.17 -42.17 14.06
CA SER A 207 21.15 -43.58 14.43
C SER A 207 22.60 -44.05 14.58
N THR A 208 23.18 -43.79 15.75
CA THR A 208 24.52 -44.26 16.13
C THR A 208 24.50 -45.78 16.24
N SER A 209 24.74 -46.47 15.13
CA SER A 209 25.00 -47.91 15.10
C SER A 209 26.44 -48.18 15.54
N THR A 210 26.71 -48.09 16.84
CA THR A 210 27.99 -48.55 17.41
C THR A 210 28.00 -50.07 17.46
N SER A 211 28.79 -50.68 16.58
CA SER A 211 29.13 -52.10 16.63
C SER A 211 30.65 -52.25 16.60
N ALA A 212 31.27 -52.57 17.74
CA ALA A 212 32.51 -53.36 17.86
C ALA A 212 33.03 -53.35 19.31
N ASP A 213 32.88 -54.47 20.03
CA ASP A 213 33.78 -54.83 21.13
C ASP A 213 35.04 -55.50 20.56
N ALA A 214 36.24 -55.07 21.00
CA ALA A 214 37.42 -55.90 21.32
C ALA A 214 38.76 -55.10 21.30
N TYR A 215 39.43 -55.06 22.46
CA TYR A 215 40.87 -54.81 22.65
C TYR A 215 41.60 -56.20 22.74
N PRO A 216 42.96 -56.37 22.71
CA PRO A 216 43.95 -55.50 23.41
C PRO A 216 45.43 -55.36 22.91
N ALA A 217 46.08 -54.31 23.46
CA ALA A 217 47.47 -54.22 24.01
C ALA A 217 48.77 -54.09 23.15
N SER A 218 49.76 -53.43 23.80
CA SER A 218 51.24 -53.31 23.52
C SER A 218 51.69 -52.40 22.36
N SER A 219 52.78 -51.60 22.41
CA SER A 219 53.94 -51.44 23.34
C SER A 219 54.43 -49.96 23.46
N ALA A 220 55.50 -49.67 24.22
CA ALA A 220 55.84 -48.34 24.76
C ALA A 220 57.05 -47.55 24.16
N GLY A 221 56.92 -46.21 24.11
CA GLY A 221 57.94 -45.15 24.35
C GLY A 221 59.03 -44.86 23.29
N PRO A 222 59.81 -43.74 23.40
CA PRO A 222 59.67 -42.54 24.26
C PRO A 222 59.67 -41.16 23.51
N VAL A 223 59.43 -40.06 24.23
CA VAL A 223 59.49 -38.65 23.76
C VAL A 223 60.81 -37.98 24.21
N PRO A 224 61.29 -36.89 23.56
CA PRO A 224 61.13 -35.56 24.21
C PRO A 224 61.01 -34.34 23.25
N GLY A 225 60.35 -33.26 23.71
CA GLY A 225 60.40 -31.95 23.02
C GLY A 225 59.24 -30.99 23.29
N VAL A 226 59.17 -30.40 24.49
CA VAL A 226 58.27 -29.29 24.86
C VAL A 226 59.10 -28.18 25.52
N PRO A 227 58.80 -26.90 25.23
CA PRO A 227 58.58 -25.95 26.35
C PRO A 227 57.17 -25.33 26.34
N ASP A 228 56.67 -25.05 27.55
CA ASP A 228 55.29 -24.63 27.83
C ASP A 228 54.97 -23.16 27.54
N GLY A 229 53.67 -22.84 27.46
CA GLY A 229 53.15 -21.46 27.52
C GLY A 229 51.68 -21.33 27.11
N LEU A 230 50.75 -21.35 28.08
CA LEU A 230 49.29 -21.27 27.86
C LEU A 230 48.60 -20.57 29.07
N PRO A 231 47.32 -20.16 28.97
CA PRO A 231 46.72 -19.02 28.25
C PRO A 231 46.30 -17.96 29.31
N PRO A 232 45.08 -17.36 29.40
CA PRO A 232 44.03 -17.04 28.41
C PRO A 232 43.51 -15.58 28.46
N HIS A 233 42.68 -15.18 27.47
CA HIS A 233 41.24 -14.88 27.64
C HIS A 233 40.62 -14.10 26.46
N ILE A 234 39.46 -14.60 26.00
CA ILE A 234 38.28 -13.90 25.45
C ILE A 234 38.49 -13.03 24.18
N GLY A 235 37.59 -13.18 23.21
CA GLY A 235 37.70 -12.52 21.90
C GLY A 235 36.73 -11.37 21.70
N GLU A 236 36.88 -10.68 20.57
CA GLU A 236 35.87 -9.80 20.00
C GLU A 236 35.89 -9.92 18.47
N LEU A 237 34.72 -10.05 17.84
CA LEU A 237 34.58 -10.19 16.39
C LEU A 237 34.55 -8.81 15.73
N ALA A 238 35.14 -8.71 14.54
CA ALA A 238 35.32 -7.45 13.83
C ALA A 238 33.99 -6.71 13.56
N GLY A 239 33.86 -5.51 14.14
CA GLY A 239 32.85 -4.52 13.78
C GLY A 239 33.39 -3.48 12.81
N THR A 240 33.27 -3.73 11.51
CA THR A 240 33.36 -2.73 10.43
C THR A 240 32.38 -3.14 9.31
N GLY A 241 31.59 -2.26 8.69
CA GLY A 241 31.56 -0.80 8.75
C GLY A 241 31.84 -0.20 7.37
N GLY A 242 30.78 -0.03 6.56
CA GLY A 242 30.83 0.52 5.19
C GLY A 242 29.49 0.28 4.51
N HIS A 243 28.49 1.17 4.54
CA HIS A 243 28.41 2.55 4.01
C HIS A 243 28.49 2.66 2.48
N ASP A 244 27.51 3.38 1.95
CA ASP A 244 27.47 4.08 0.65
C ASP A 244 27.33 3.29 -0.66
N THR A 245 26.11 2.81 -0.92
CA THR A 245 25.44 3.06 -2.22
C THR A 245 24.09 3.74 -2.00
N ALA A 246 24.12 5.05 -1.81
CA ALA A 246 22.93 5.89 -1.71
C ALA A 246 22.22 6.03 -3.07
N LEU A 247 21.50 4.99 -3.49
CA LEU A 247 20.68 5.03 -4.71
C LEU A 247 19.49 5.98 -4.49
N ARG A 248 19.65 7.22 -4.95
CA ARG A 248 18.58 8.24 -4.99
C ARG A 248 17.51 7.84 -6.01
N LEU A 249 16.53 7.04 -5.60
CA LEU A 249 15.28 6.85 -6.34
C LEU A 249 14.37 8.08 -6.13
N ALA A 250 14.81 9.21 -6.66
CA ALA A 250 13.99 10.41 -6.78
C ALA A 250 13.30 10.37 -8.15
N GLY A 251 12.02 9.96 -8.19
CA GLY A 251 11.27 9.89 -9.45
C GLY A 251 10.07 8.97 -9.44
N ILE A 252 9.12 9.15 -8.51
CA ILE A 252 7.75 8.67 -8.71
C ILE A 252 6.93 9.86 -9.20
N ALA A 253 6.69 9.88 -10.51
CA ALA A 253 5.89 10.90 -11.16
C ALA A 253 4.89 10.25 -12.11
N LEU A 254 3.61 10.43 -11.77
CA LEU A 254 2.47 10.51 -12.70
C LEU A 254 2.10 9.25 -13.51
N ALA A 255 1.00 8.60 -13.14
CA ALA A 255 -0.30 8.81 -13.81
C ALA A 255 -1.22 7.59 -13.65
N LEU A 256 -2.43 7.80 -13.11
CA LEU A 256 -3.65 7.14 -13.58
C LEU A 256 -4.89 7.82 -12.97
N MET A 257 -5.37 8.85 -13.65
CA MET A 257 -6.76 9.29 -13.50
C MET A 257 -7.68 8.34 -14.30
N LEU A 258 -8.84 8.04 -13.73
CA LEU A 258 -10.11 7.78 -14.45
C LEU A 258 -10.17 6.60 -15.44
N THR A 259 -10.34 5.38 -14.90
CA THR A 259 -11.22 4.34 -15.49
C THR A 259 -11.94 3.59 -14.37
N GLY A 260 -13.27 3.48 -14.31
CA GLY A 260 -14.32 4.09 -15.13
C GLY A 260 -15.71 3.79 -14.56
N GLY A 261 -16.22 4.65 -13.67
CA GLY A 261 -17.59 4.55 -13.16
C GLY A 261 -18.59 5.12 -14.16
N GLY A 262 -19.09 4.32 -15.11
CA GLY A 262 -19.78 4.88 -16.27
C GLY A 262 -20.64 3.97 -17.14
N MET A 263 -21.40 3.00 -16.59
CA MET A 263 -22.52 2.40 -17.35
C MET A 263 -23.62 1.75 -16.47
N MET A 264 -24.50 2.54 -15.87
CA MET A 264 -25.71 2.05 -15.17
C MET A 264 -26.89 3.05 -15.23
N LEU A 265 -27.49 3.19 -16.41
CA LEU A 265 -28.86 3.67 -16.70
C LEU A 265 -29.02 3.60 -18.25
N LEU A 266 -30.08 3.14 -18.91
CA LEU A 266 -31.45 2.71 -18.59
C LEU A 266 -31.71 1.37 -19.34
N ALA A 267 -32.78 0.58 -19.16
CA ALA A 267 -34.10 0.89 -18.64
C ALA A 267 -34.77 -0.32 -17.96
N ARG A 268 -35.41 -0.10 -16.81
CA ARG A 268 -36.48 -0.96 -16.29
C ARG A 268 -37.83 -0.39 -16.72
N LEU A 269 -38.25 -0.70 -17.95
CA LEU A 269 -39.65 -0.57 -18.36
C LEU A 269 -40.16 -1.95 -18.75
N ARG A 270 -40.79 -2.65 -17.78
CA ARG A 270 -41.61 -3.83 -18.07
C ARG A 270 -42.99 -3.34 -18.52
N PRO A 271 -43.51 -3.70 -19.70
CA PRO A 271 -44.92 -3.54 -19.99
C PRO A 271 -45.72 -4.49 -19.10
N VAL A 272 -46.71 -3.96 -18.40
CA VAL A 272 -47.72 -4.74 -17.69
C VAL A 272 -48.66 -5.31 -18.74
N GLY A 273 -48.63 -6.63 -18.93
CA GLY A 273 -49.68 -7.33 -19.68
C GLY A 273 -50.99 -7.24 -18.89
N ARG A 274 -52.03 -6.67 -19.52
CA ARG A 274 -53.42 -6.91 -19.12
C ARG A 274 -53.94 -8.12 -19.91
N THR A 275 -54.79 -8.87 -19.21
CA THR A 275 -55.59 -10.04 -19.64
C THR A 275 -56.06 -10.00 -21.10
#